data_AF-A0A7L3DV78-F1
#
_entry.id   AF-A0A7L3DV78-F1
#
_cell.length_a   1.000
_cell.length_b   1.000
_cell.length_c   1.000
_cell.angle_alpha   90.00
_cell.angle_beta   90.00
_cell.angle_gamma   90.00
#
_symmetry.space_group_name_H-M   'P 1'
#
loop_
_entity.id
_entity.type
_entity.pdbx_description
1 polymer ?
#
loop_
_entity_poly.entity_id
_entity_poly.type
_entity_poly.pdbx_seq_one_letter_code
_entity_poly.pdbx_strand_id
1 'polypeptide(L)'
;LLRSRSAADFKSHGYCLSQAMRFAVEEINNSSALLPNVTLGYDIHDTCSELANLHATLRALARKGSREVEVLPSFRHYEPEVVAVIGPDSSQLALTTAAILGVFLVPEVSAAPLAGGEKGS
;
A
#
# COMPACT_ATOMS: atom_id res chain seq x y z
N LEU A 1 -23.79 13.02 -22.45
CA LEU A 1 -23.88 12.99 -20.97
C LEU A 1 -24.62 11.72 -20.57
N LEU A 2 -24.06 10.98 -19.61
CA LEU A 2 -24.44 9.66 -19.11
C LEU A 2 -23.85 8.46 -19.89
N ARG A 3 -22.81 7.86 -19.33
CA ARG A 3 -22.77 6.41 -19.07
C ARG A 3 -21.71 6.06 -18.03
N SER A 4 -22.23 5.48 -16.95
CA SER A 4 -21.57 4.64 -15.93
C SER A 4 -20.42 5.26 -15.13
N ARG A 5 -20.74 5.86 -13.97
CA ARG A 5 -19.91 5.60 -12.79
C ARG A 5 -20.20 4.15 -12.43
N SER A 6 -19.34 3.22 -12.83
CA SER A 6 -19.35 1.89 -12.24
C SER A 6 -19.24 2.11 -10.74
N ALA A 7 -20.23 1.68 -9.96
CA ALA A 7 -19.96 1.38 -8.57
C ALA A 7 -18.75 0.43 -8.58
N ALA A 8 -17.73 0.69 -7.77
CA ALA A 8 -16.65 -0.26 -7.63
C ALA A 8 -17.28 -1.57 -7.14
N ASP A 9 -17.35 -2.58 -8.00
CA ASP A 9 -17.89 -3.89 -7.62
C ASP A 9 -17.05 -4.41 -6.46
N PHE A 10 -17.71 -4.80 -5.38
CA PHE A 10 -17.03 -5.40 -4.24
C PHE A 10 -16.19 -6.60 -4.70
N LYS A 11 -14.89 -6.54 -4.43
CA LYS A 11 -13.96 -7.62 -4.74
C LYS A 11 -13.73 -8.46 -3.49
N SER A 12 -14.29 -9.66 -3.47
CA SER A 12 -14.11 -10.61 -2.36
C SER A 12 -12.63 -10.93 -2.11
N HIS A 13 -11.82 -11.03 -3.17
CA HIS A 13 -10.38 -11.26 -3.05
C HIS A 13 -9.67 -10.16 -2.25
N GLY A 14 -9.91 -8.88 -2.59
CA GLY A 14 -9.33 -7.74 -1.86
C GLY A 14 -9.75 -7.70 -0.40
N TYR A 15 -11.00 -8.06 -0.10
CA TYR A 15 -11.48 -8.21 1.28
C TYR A 15 -10.79 -9.36 2.03
N CYS A 16 -10.55 -10.50 1.38
CA CYS A 16 -9.78 -11.58 2.00
C CYS A 16 -8.34 -11.14 2.30
N LEU A 17 -7.69 -10.40 1.40
CA LEU A 17 -6.34 -9.87 1.63
C LEU A 17 -6.31 -8.87 2.79
N SER A 18 -7.29 -7.95 2.88
CA SER A 18 -7.35 -7.00 4.00
C SER A 18 -7.58 -7.69 5.35
N GLN A 19 -8.41 -8.73 5.37
CA GLN A 19 -8.62 -9.54 6.57
C GLN A 19 -7.40 -10.38 6.95
N ALA A 20 -6.68 -10.92 5.96
CA ALA A 20 -5.43 -11.62 6.20
C ALA A 20 -4.37 -10.69 6.80
N MET A 21 -4.28 -9.44 6.32
CA MET A 21 -3.38 -8.43 6.89
C MET A 21 -3.73 -8.08 8.33
N ARG A 22 -5.02 -7.82 8.63
CA ARG A 22 -5.47 -7.58 10.01
C ARG A 22 -5.13 -8.75 10.92
N PHE A 23 -5.45 -9.98 10.50
CA PHE A 23 -5.15 -11.19 11.26
C PHE A 23 -3.64 -11.35 11.52
N ALA A 24 -2.80 -11.15 10.50
CA ALA A 24 -1.35 -11.26 10.65
C ALA A 24 -0.80 -10.23 11.65
N VAL A 25 -1.30 -8.99 11.63
CA VAL A 25 -0.91 -7.96 12.60
C VAL A 25 -1.37 -8.33 14.01
N GLU A 26 -2.58 -8.86 14.18
CA GLU A 26 -3.09 -9.34 15.47
C GLU A 26 -2.22 -10.47 16.04
N GLU A 27 -1.85 -11.44 15.21
CA GLU A 27 -0.96 -12.55 15.61
C GLU A 27 0.44 -12.08 15.97
N ILE A 28 1.01 -11.12 15.24
CA ILE A 28 2.32 -10.53 15.57
C ILE A 28 2.25 -9.81 16.92
N ASN A 29 1.24 -8.96 17.12
CA ASN A 29 1.08 -8.18 18.36
C ASN A 29 0.81 -9.06 19.59
N ASN A 30 0.23 -10.25 19.40
CA ASN A 30 -0.03 -11.21 20.47
C ASN A 30 1.17 -12.16 20.74
N SER A 31 2.20 -12.12 19.90
CA SER A 31 3.38 -12.97 20.03
C SER A 31 4.40 -12.35 20.98
N SER A 32 4.84 -13.12 21.97
CA SER A 32 5.99 -12.73 22.80
C SER A 32 7.34 -12.91 22.10
N ALA A 33 7.37 -13.59 20.94
CA ALA A 33 8.58 -13.89 20.19
C ALA A 33 8.83 -12.89 19.05
N LEU A 34 7.78 -12.27 18.52
CA LEU A 34 7.86 -11.31 17.42
C LEU A 34 7.59 -9.91 17.95
N LEU A 35 8.55 -9.00 17.74
CA LEU A 35 8.45 -7.58 18.11
C LEU A 35 7.99 -7.33 19.57
N PRO A 36 8.69 -7.90 20.58
CA PRO A 36 8.32 -7.68 21.97
C PRO A 36 8.35 -6.20 22.33
N ASN A 37 7.33 -5.73 23.05
CA ASN A 37 7.12 -4.33 23.45
C ASN A 37 6.88 -3.33 22.30
N VAL A 38 6.53 -3.82 21.10
CA VAL A 38 6.13 -2.98 19.96
C VAL A 38 4.74 -3.41 19.50
N THR A 39 3.85 -2.43 19.31
CA THR A 39 2.55 -2.67 18.68
C THR A 39 2.60 -2.23 17.22
N LEU A 40 2.37 -3.16 16.31
CA LEU A 40 2.14 -2.86 14.90
C LEU A 40 0.71 -2.35 14.69
N GLY A 41 0.60 -1.25 13.94
CA GLY A 41 -0.65 -0.76 13.37
C GLY A 41 -0.66 -0.92 11.85
N TYR A 42 -1.80 -0.65 11.23
CA TYR A 42 -1.96 -0.63 9.79
C TYR A 42 -2.98 0.44 9.36
N ASP A 43 -2.87 0.92 8.13
CA ASP A 43 -3.87 1.75 7.46
C ASP A 43 -4.15 1.14 6.08
N ILE A 44 -5.37 0.62 5.88
CA ILE A 44 -5.76 -0.15 4.69
C ILE A 44 -6.59 0.73 3.78
N HIS A 45 -6.16 0.84 2.51
CA HIS A 45 -6.82 1.63 1.48
C HIS A 45 -7.29 0.74 0.32
N ASP A 46 -8.42 1.11 -0.27
CA ASP A 46 -8.89 0.50 -1.52
C ASP A 46 -8.18 1.13 -2.71
N THR A 47 -7.56 0.32 -3.56
CA THR A 47 -6.78 0.74 -4.74
C THR A 47 -7.50 0.42 -6.05
N CYS A 48 -8.84 0.45 -6.07
CA CYS A 48 -9.69 0.11 -7.22
C CYS A 48 -9.46 0.91 -8.52
N SER A 49 -8.61 1.94 -8.51
CA SER A 49 -8.18 2.70 -9.68
C SER A 49 -6.78 3.26 -9.47
N GLU A 50 -6.12 3.69 -10.55
CA GLU A 50 -4.82 4.38 -10.50
C GLU A 50 -4.87 5.63 -9.59
N LEU A 51 -5.96 6.40 -9.63
CA LEU A 51 -6.12 7.58 -8.78
C LEU A 51 -6.25 7.21 -7.29
N ALA A 52 -7.00 6.15 -6.99
CA ALA A 52 -7.15 5.65 -5.63
C ALA A 52 -5.81 5.08 -5.10
N ASN A 53 -5.08 4.35 -5.94
CA ASN A 53 -3.73 3.84 -5.66
C ASN A 53 -2.74 4.98 -5.39
N LEU A 54 -2.75 6.02 -6.22
CA LEU A 54 -1.92 7.21 -6.02
C LEU A 54 -2.26 7.93 -4.71
N HIS A 55 -3.55 8.10 -4.42
CA HIS A 55 -4.00 8.71 -3.16
C HIS A 55 -3.53 7.91 -1.94
N ALA A 56 -3.67 6.58 -1.95
CA ALA A 56 -3.17 5.70 -0.90
C ALA A 56 -1.65 5.80 -0.73
N THR A 57 -0.91 5.83 -1.84
CA THR A 57 0.55 5.97 -1.85
C THR A 57 0.99 7.29 -1.23
N LEU A 58 0.36 8.41 -1.61
CA LEU A 58 0.65 9.71 -1.02
C LEU A 58 0.26 9.80 0.45
N ARG A 59 -0.85 9.13 0.83
CA ARG A 59 -1.27 9.04 2.23
C ARG A 59 -0.23 8.31 3.09
N ALA A 60 0.32 7.22 2.59
CA ALA A 60 1.41 6.46 3.23
C ALA A 60 2.69 7.32 3.40
N LEU A 61 2.96 8.19 2.43
CA LEU A 61 4.09 9.10 2.44
C LEU A 61 3.87 10.39 3.21
N ALA A 62 2.69 10.64 3.78
CA ALA A 62 2.48 11.85 4.57
C ALA A 62 3.47 11.88 5.74
N ARG A 63 4.01 13.06 6.09
CA ARG A 63 4.94 13.16 7.20
C ARG A 63 4.24 12.75 8.50
N LYS A 64 4.92 12.00 9.37
CA LYS A 64 4.38 11.59 10.66
C LYS A 64 3.81 12.78 11.44
N GLY A 65 2.53 12.68 11.82
CA GLY A 65 1.80 13.75 12.52
C GLY A 65 1.29 14.89 11.63
N SER A 66 1.40 14.75 10.30
CA SER A 66 0.90 15.67 9.27
C SER A 66 0.00 14.92 8.29
N ARG A 67 -0.67 15.67 7.40
CA ARG A 67 -1.42 15.13 6.24
C ARG A 67 -0.76 15.49 4.91
N GLU A 68 0.45 16.05 4.98
CA GLU A 68 1.15 16.61 3.83
C GLU A 68 2.41 15.79 3.51
N VAL A 69 2.68 15.67 2.21
CA VAL A 69 3.95 15.16 1.69
C VAL A 69 4.84 16.36 1.42
N GLU A 70 5.97 16.44 2.12
CA GLU A 70 6.90 17.55 1.96
C GLU A 70 7.85 17.25 0.80
N VAL A 71 8.04 18.23 -0.08
CA VAL A 71 9.00 18.13 -1.18
C VAL A 71 10.34 18.68 -0.69
N LEU A 72 11.28 17.77 -0.41
CA LEU A 72 12.58 18.09 0.12
C LEU A 72 13.70 17.79 -0.90
N PRO A 73 14.87 18.44 -0.79
CA PRO A 73 16.02 18.12 -1.65
C PRO A 73 16.58 16.71 -1.44
N SER A 74 16.29 16.08 -0.31
CA SER A 74 16.74 14.73 0.05
C SER A 74 15.75 14.10 1.02
N PHE A 75 15.49 12.80 0.84
CA PHE A 75 14.56 12.03 1.66
C PHE A 75 15.24 11.06 2.65
N ARG A 76 16.57 11.11 2.80
CA ARG A 76 17.31 10.17 3.67
C ARG A 76 16.87 10.19 5.15
N HIS A 77 16.39 11.34 5.62
CA HIS A 77 15.88 11.51 6.99
C HIS A 77 14.39 11.86 6.97
N TYR A 78 13.69 11.49 5.90
CA TYR A 78 12.25 11.67 5.82
C TYR A 78 11.58 10.63 6.73
N GLU A 79 10.62 11.07 7.54
CA GLU A 79 9.84 10.20 8.43
C GLU A 79 8.39 10.14 7.93
N PRO A 80 8.08 9.20 7.00
CA PRO A 80 6.72 8.96 6.55
C PRO A 80 5.86 8.37 7.68
N GLU A 81 4.55 8.44 7.53
CA GLU A 81 3.59 7.89 8.48
C GLU A 81 3.68 6.37 8.58
N VAL A 82 4.02 5.69 7.47
CA VAL A 82 4.21 4.24 7.43
C VAL A 82 5.68 3.88 7.26
N VAL A 83 6.08 2.72 7.80
CA VAL A 83 7.45 2.20 7.66
C VAL A 83 7.62 1.26 6.46
N ALA A 84 6.51 0.76 5.90
CA ALA A 84 6.46 -0.14 4.75
C ALA A 84 5.04 -0.15 4.15
N VAL A 85 4.93 -0.57 2.88
CA VAL A 85 3.66 -0.79 2.19
C VAL A 85 3.54 -2.26 1.79
N ILE A 86 2.35 -2.85 1.98
CA ILE A 86 2.01 -4.21 1.52
C ILE A 86 0.95 -4.10 0.44
N GLY A 87 1.17 -4.78 -0.69
CA GLY A 87 0.40 -4.59 -1.92
C GLY A 87 0.93 -3.41 -2.76
N PRO A 88 0.17 -2.99 -3.79
CA PRO A 88 -1.12 -3.54 -4.24
C PRO A 88 -0.98 -4.93 -4.89
N ASP A 89 -2.10 -5.61 -5.15
CA ASP A 89 -2.17 -6.95 -5.74
C ASP A 89 -2.15 -6.96 -7.28
N SER A 90 -2.20 -5.79 -7.92
CA SER A 90 -2.04 -5.58 -9.35
C SER A 90 -0.62 -5.18 -9.70
N SER A 91 0.03 -5.87 -10.65
CA SER A 91 1.41 -5.59 -11.06
C SER A 91 1.60 -4.19 -11.63
N GLN A 92 0.60 -3.69 -12.37
CA GLN A 92 0.62 -2.32 -12.91
C GLN A 92 0.59 -1.29 -11.77
N LEU A 93 -0.32 -1.46 -10.81
CA LEU A 93 -0.42 -0.54 -9.67
C LEU A 93 0.84 -0.61 -8.80
N ALA A 94 1.39 -1.82 -8.60
CA ALA A 94 2.60 -2.04 -7.80
C ALA A 94 3.82 -1.33 -8.42
N LEU A 95 3.98 -1.39 -9.75
CA LEU A 95 5.04 -0.65 -10.43
C LEU A 95 4.89 0.88 -10.23
N THR A 96 3.67 1.41 -10.32
CA THR A 96 3.41 2.83 -10.08
C THR A 96 3.69 3.23 -8.63
N THR A 97 3.23 2.43 -7.67
CA THR A 97 3.46 2.64 -6.23
C THR A 97 4.94 2.59 -5.90
N ALA A 98 5.66 1.56 -6.36
CA ALA A 98 7.08 1.34 -6.10
C ALA A 98 7.95 2.48 -6.67
N ALA A 99 7.59 2.99 -7.85
CA ALA A 99 8.29 4.13 -8.45
C ALA A 99 8.24 5.38 -7.56
N ILE A 100 7.13 5.62 -6.87
CA ILE A 100 6.96 6.76 -5.97
C ILE A 100 7.64 6.47 -4.62
N LEU A 101 7.34 5.32 -4.00
CA LEU A 101 7.90 4.93 -2.70
C LEU A 101 9.43 4.85 -2.72
N GLY A 102 10.01 4.44 -3.85
CA GLY A 102 11.45 4.36 -4.04
C GLY A 102 12.19 5.69 -3.90
N VAL A 103 11.52 6.82 -4.21
CA VAL A 103 12.08 8.17 -3.99
C VAL A 103 12.24 8.48 -2.50
N PHE A 104 11.29 7.98 -1.69
CA PHE A 104 11.23 8.17 -0.24
C PHE A 104 11.90 7.04 0.55
N LEU A 105 12.47 6.04 -0.14
CA LEU A 105 13.11 4.86 0.45
C LEU A 105 12.17 4.04 1.35
N VAL A 106 10.87 4.03 1.02
CA VAL A 106 9.88 3.20 1.71
C VAL A 106 9.78 1.84 1.01
N PRO A 107 9.97 0.71 1.73
CA PRO A 107 9.88 -0.61 1.13
C PRO A 107 8.42 -0.97 0.76
N GLU A 108 8.25 -1.59 -0.40
CA GLU A 108 6.99 -2.19 -0.86
C GLU A 108 7.13 -3.72 -0.96
N VAL A 109 6.13 -4.45 -0.47
CA VAL A 109 6.01 -5.90 -0.65
C VAL A 109 4.68 -6.21 -1.32
N SER A 110 4.73 -6.50 -2.62
CA SER A 110 3.54 -6.87 -3.41
C SER A 110 3.50 -8.38 -3.67
N ALA A 111 2.31 -8.97 -3.55
CA ALA A 111 2.03 -10.35 -3.95
C ALA A 111 1.54 -10.45 -5.41
N ALA A 112 1.61 -9.36 -6.18
CA ALA A 112 1.23 -9.36 -7.58
C ALA A 112 2.14 -10.30 -8.39
N PRO A 113 1.61 -11.02 -9.39
CA PRO A 113 2.45 -11.77 -10.31
C PRO A 113 3.46 -10.83 -10.96
N LEU A 114 4.73 -11.22 -11.05
CA LEU A 114 5.68 -10.50 -11.89
C LEU A 114 5.13 -10.52 -13.32
N ALA A 115 5.07 -9.36 -13.97
CA ALA A 115 4.56 -9.23 -15.33
C ALA A 115 5.39 -10.10 -16.28
N GLY A 116 4.96 -11.35 -16.49
CA GLY A 116 5.42 -12.19 -17.58
C GLY A 116 4.77 -11.70 -18.86
N GLY A 117 5.58 -11.50 -19.90
CA GLY A 117 5.20 -10.85 -21.15
C GLY A 117 3.92 -11.39 -21.78
N GLU A 118 3.28 -10.51 -22.56
CA GLU A 118 2.12 -10.77 -23.39
C GLU A 118 2.13 -12.19 -23.95
N LYS A 119 1.22 -13.04 -23.47
CA LYS A 119 0.82 -14.20 -24.25
C LYS A 119 -0.09 -13.68 -25.34
N GLY A 120 0.50 -13.38 -26.49
CA GLY A 120 -0.23 -13.17 -27.73
C GLY A 120 -1.18 -14.34 -27.95
N SER A 121 -2.46 -14.01 -28.12
CA SER A 121 -3.48 -14.90 -28.67
C SER A 121 -3.77 -14.52 -30.11
#